data_AF-A0A4R9AIZ1-F1
#
_entry.id   AF-A0A4R9AIZ1-F1
#
_cell.length_a   1.000
_cell.length_b   1.000
_cell.length_c   1.000
_cell.angle_alpha   90.00
_cell.angle_beta   90.00
_cell.angle_gamma   90.00
#
_symmetry.space_group_name_H-M   'P 1'
#
loop_
_entity.id
_entity.type
_entity.pdbx_description
1 polymer ?
#
loop_
_entity_poly.entity_id
_entity_poly.type
_entity_poly.pdbx_seq_one_letter_code
_entity_poly.pdbx_strand_id
1 'polypeptide(L)'
;MATLAATRGRIQQIALALGEMRDVPGVQANRELIDAVSGDAWWDGVTLSLLELRRLRLRVLVRLLDSSHQAIVYTDFEDTLGEFEAIEPRIVTPGVDRDRFHEKLLAFLREHQDQVVLHKLRMGR
;
A
#
# COMPACT_ATOMS: atom_id res chain seq x y z
N MET A 1 -9.30 -25.34 -14.36
CA MET A 1 -8.61 -24.93 -13.12
C MET A 1 -7.12 -25.19 -13.28
N ALA A 2 -6.29 -24.14 -13.43
CA ALA A 2 -4.85 -24.31 -13.54
C ALA A 2 -4.31 -24.97 -12.26
N THR A 3 -3.72 -26.15 -12.39
CA THR A 3 -3.18 -26.90 -11.26
C THR A 3 -1.94 -26.19 -10.71
N LEU A 4 -1.73 -26.23 -9.40
CA LEU A 4 -0.65 -25.53 -8.69
C LEU A 4 0.75 -25.81 -9.31
N ALA A 5 0.94 -27.03 -9.82
CA ALA A 5 2.15 -27.45 -10.53
C ALA A 5 2.42 -26.66 -11.82
N ALA A 6 1.39 -26.35 -12.63
CA ALA A 6 1.55 -25.58 -13.85
C ALA A 6 1.93 -24.11 -13.54
N THR A 7 1.39 -23.56 -12.46
CA THR A 7 1.71 -22.20 -12.00
C THR A 7 3.13 -22.10 -11.44
N ARG A 8 3.58 -23.11 -10.67
CA ARG A 8 4.97 -23.20 -10.17
C ARG A 8 5.98 -23.15 -11.32
N GLY A 9 5.78 -23.96 -12.36
CA GLY A 9 6.68 -23.98 -13.52
C GLY A 9 6.82 -22.62 -14.20
N ARG A 10 5.73 -21.87 -14.32
CA ARG A 10 5.76 -20.50 -14.87
C ARG A 10 6.54 -19.53 -13.97
N ILE A 11 6.37 -19.63 -12.65
CA ILE A 11 7.11 -18.78 -11.70
C ILE A 11 8.61 -19.09 -11.74
N GLN A 12 8.99 -20.37 -11.82
CA GLN A 12 10.39 -20.78 -11.96
C GLN A 12 11.01 -20.26 -13.27
N GLN A 13 10.29 -20.34 -14.39
CA GLN A 13 10.74 -19.78 -15.67
C GLN A 13 10.99 -18.27 -15.59
N ILE A 14 10.11 -17.52 -14.93
CA ILE A 14 10.29 -16.08 -14.71
C ILE A 14 11.54 -15.81 -13.87
N ALA A 15 11.73 -16.58 -12.78
CA ALA A 15 12.88 -16.42 -11.92
C ALA A 15 14.20 -16.73 -12.65
N LEU A 16 14.23 -17.79 -13.47
CA LEU A 16 15.38 -18.12 -14.32
C LEU A 16 15.70 -17.00 -15.31
N ALA A 17 14.69 -16.47 -16.02
CA ALA A 17 14.88 -15.37 -16.96
C ALA A 17 15.43 -14.10 -16.28
N LEU A 18 14.95 -13.78 -15.07
CA LEU A 18 15.51 -12.69 -14.26
C LEU A 18 16.95 -12.99 -13.81
N GLY A 19 17.28 -14.25 -13.52
CA GLY A 19 18.61 -14.70 -13.11
C GLY A 19 19.70 -14.51 -14.18
N GLU A 20 19.33 -14.49 -15.45
CA GLU A 20 20.25 -14.23 -16.57
C GLU A 20 20.65 -12.74 -16.67
N MET A 21 19.84 -11.83 -16.13
CA MET A 21 20.10 -10.37 -16.14
C MET A 21 21.08 -9.94 -15.05
N ARG A 22 22.27 -10.56 -15.02
CA ARG A 22 23.26 -10.42 -13.94
C ARG A 22 23.80 -9.00 -13.73
N ASP A 23 23.81 -8.19 -14.78
CA ASP A 23 24.36 -6.82 -14.74
C ASP A 23 23.36 -5.78 -14.20
N VAL A 24 22.11 -6.16 -13.94
CA VAL A 24 21.08 -5.24 -13.46
C VAL A 24 21.14 -5.10 -11.94
N PRO A 25 21.33 -3.89 -11.37
CA PRO A 25 21.44 -3.70 -9.92
C PRO A 25 20.25 -4.22 -9.12
N GLY A 26 19.02 -4.07 -9.64
CA GLY A 26 17.81 -4.56 -9.00
C GLY A 26 17.73 -6.09 -8.91
N VAL A 27 18.32 -6.79 -9.88
CA VAL A 27 18.43 -8.26 -9.91
C VAL A 27 19.50 -8.71 -8.92
N GLN A 28 20.66 -8.07 -8.90
CA GLN A 28 21.73 -8.38 -7.95
C GLN A 28 21.28 -8.23 -6.50
N ALA A 29 20.55 -7.16 -6.17
CA ALA A 29 20.01 -6.92 -4.83
C ALA A 29 18.99 -7.99 -4.38
N ASN A 30 18.42 -8.77 -5.30
CA ASN A 30 17.42 -9.80 -5.01
C ASN A 30 17.89 -11.20 -5.42
N ARG A 31 19.21 -11.41 -5.56
CA ARG A 31 19.77 -12.67 -6.08
C ARG A 31 19.36 -13.90 -5.27
N GLU A 32 19.44 -13.82 -3.95
CA GLU A 32 19.02 -14.91 -3.05
C GLU A 32 17.56 -15.31 -3.26
N LEU A 33 16.67 -14.33 -3.50
CA LEU A 33 15.26 -14.58 -3.76
C LEU A 33 15.06 -15.25 -5.12
N ILE A 34 15.79 -14.82 -6.14
CA ILE A 34 15.72 -15.39 -7.49
C ILE A 34 16.21 -16.85 -7.47
N ASP A 35 17.36 -17.10 -6.84
CA ASP A 35 17.94 -18.44 -6.78
C ASP A 35 17.05 -19.39 -5.95
N ALA A 36 16.49 -18.92 -4.82
CA ALA A 36 15.56 -19.70 -4.01
C ALA A 36 14.29 -20.08 -4.78
N VAL A 37 13.65 -19.14 -5.48
CA VAL A 37 12.42 -19.41 -6.24
C VAL A 37 12.68 -20.30 -7.46
N SER A 38 13.87 -20.21 -8.05
CA SER A 38 14.28 -21.04 -9.19
C SER A 38 14.51 -22.50 -8.75
N GLY A 39 15.05 -22.73 -7.56
CA GLY A 39 15.34 -24.05 -7.02
C GLY A 39 14.13 -24.80 -6.48
N ASP A 40 14.14 -26.13 -6.58
CA ASP A 40 13.01 -26.97 -6.17
C ASP A 40 12.84 -27.09 -4.65
N ALA A 41 13.93 -26.97 -3.89
CA ALA A 41 13.93 -27.14 -2.44
C ALA A 41 13.08 -26.08 -1.71
N TRP A 42 13.01 -24.85 -2.22
CA TRP A 42 12.22 -23.79 -1.62
C TRP A 42 10.70 -24.04 -1.69
N TRP A 43 10.28 -24.81 -2.71
CA TRP A 43 8.87 -25.13 -2.92
C TRP A 43 8.37 -26.24 -1.99
N ASP A 44 9.28 -26.97 -1.34
CA ASP A 44 8.91 -27.97 -0.35
C ASP A 44 8.48 -27.28 0.96
N GLY A 45 7.26 -27.56 1.42
CA GLY A 45 6.69 -26.92 2.61
C GLY A 45 6.33 -25.44 2.48
N VAL A 46 6.27 -24.88 1.26
CA VAL A 46 5.93 -23.46 1.06
C VAL A 46 4.47 -23.18 1.46
N THR A 47 4.26 -22.15 2.28
CA THR A 47 2.92 -21.69 2.66
C THR A 47 2.43 -20.60 1.72
N LEU A 48 1.10 -20.43 1.61
CA LEU A 48 0.49 -19.39 0.78
C LEU A 48 0.99 -17.98 1.15
N SER A 49 1.12 -17.69 2.45
CA SER A 49 1.62 -16.40 2.95
C SER A 49 3.06 -16.13 2.50
N LEU A 50 3.92 -17.15 2.52
CA LEU A 50 5.30 -17.04 2.05
C LEU A 50 5.35 -16.83 0.53
N LEU A 51 4.46 -17.50 -0.21
CA LEU A 51 4.34 -17.38 -1.66
C LEU A 51 3.89 -15.97 -2.07
N GLU A 52 2.91 -15.39 -1.40
CA GLU A 52 2.46 -14.02 -1.68
C GLU A 52 3.56 -13.00 -1.41
N LEU A 53 4.29 -13.14 -0.30
CA LEU A 53 5.42 -12.27 0.00
C LEU A 53 6.48 -12.29 -1.12
N ARG A 54 6.79 -13.48 -1.65
CA ARG A 54 7.74 -13.61 -2.76
C ARG A 54 7.17 -13.09 -4.08
N ARG A 55 5.89 -13.33 -4.36
CA ARG A 55 5.21 -12.79 -5.56
C ARG A 55 5.27 -11.26 -5.59
N LEU A 56 5.01 -10.59 -4.46
CA LEU A 56 5.07 -9.12 -4.36
C LEU A 56 6.47 -8.59 -4.68
N ARG A 57 7.51 -9.25 -4.16
CA ARG A 57 8.91 -8.89 -4.44
C ARG A 57 9.30 -9.14 -5.90
N LEU A 58 8.91 -10.29 -6.46
CA LEU A 58 9.15 -10.62 -7.86
C LEU A 58 8.43 -9.67 -8.82
N ARG A 59 7.21 -9.21 -8.49
CA ARG A 59 6.40 -8.33 -9.35
C ARG A 59 7.14 -7.06 -9.78
N VAL A 60 7.99 -6.50 -8.92
CA VAL A 60 8.79 -5.31 -9.24
C VAL A 60 9.87 -5.65 -10.26
N LEU A 61 10.51 -6.82 -10.13
CA LEU A 61 11.57 -7.30 -11.01
C LEU A 61 11.06 -7.76 -12.36
N VAL A 62 9.85 -8.35 -12.43
CA VAL A 62 9.23 -8.82 -13.69
C VAL A 62 9.12 -7.71 -14.73
N ARG A 63 9.00 -6.44 -14.32
CA ARG A 63 8.95 -5.29 -15.23
C ARG A 63 10.24 -5.10 -16.03
N LEU A 64 11.35 -5.67 -15.57
CA LEU A 64 12.65 -5.64 -16.25
C LEU A 64 12.71 -6.62 -17.43
N LEU A 65 11.84 -7.64 -17.43
CA LEU A 65 11.70 -8.53 -18.57
C LEU A 65 11.04 -7.77 -19.71
N ASP A 66 11.67 -7.83 -20.88
CA ASP A 66 11.24 -7.10 -22.06
C ASP A 66 9.78 -7.44 -22.44
N SER A 67 9.06 -6.44 -22.98
CA SER A 67 7.61 -6.55 -23.22
C SER A 67 7.24 -7.67 -24.19
N SER A 68 8.18 -8.09 -25.03
CA SER A 68 8.01 -9.21 -25.98
C SER A 68 7.81 -10.57 -25.28
N HIS A 69 8.21 -10.70 -24.02
CA HIS A 69 8.07 -11.93 -23.23
C HIS A 69 6.87 -11.94 -22.28
N GLN A 70 6.11 -10.84 -22.19
CA GLN A 70 4.95 -10.76 -21.30
C GLN A 70 3.68 -11.25 -22.02
N ALA A 71 3.10 -12.34 -21.51
CA ALA A 71 1.84 -12.84 -22.02
C ALA A 71 0.73 -11.79 -21.81
N ILE A 72 0.01 -11.43 -22.87
CA ILE A 72 -1.20 -10.62 -22.78
C ILE A 72 -2.29 -11.48 -22.13
N VAL A 73 -2.70 -11.12 -20.91
CA VAL A 73 -3.73 -11.84 -20.16
C VAL A 73 -5.00 -11.00 -20.14
N TYR A 74 -6.04 -11.48 -20.80
CA TYR A 74 -7.40 -10.95 -20.63
C TYR A 74 -7.96 -11.55 -19.36
N THR A 75 -8.40 -10.68 -18.44
CA THR A 75 -8.99 -11.12 -17.17
C THR A 75 -10.40 -10.58 -17.09
N ASP A 76 -11.36 -11.50 -17.08
CA ASP A 76 -12.78 -11.22 -16.90
C ASP A 76 -13.15 -11.69 -15.49
N PHE A 77 -13.35 -10.75 -14.58
CA PHE A 77 -13.78 -11.02 -13.21
C PHE A 77 -15.20 -10.49 -13.05
N GLU A 78 -16.14 -11.37 -12.69
CA GLU A 78 -17.44 -10.93 -12.17
C GLU A 78 -17.27 -10.50 -10.71
N ASP A 79 -17.52 -9.22 -10.42
CA ASP A 79 -17.61 -8.71 -9.06
C ASP A 79 -18.83 -9.34 -8.36
N THR A 80 -18.57 -10.21 -7.39
CA THR A 80 -19.60 -10.74 -6.48
C THR A 80 -19.64 -9.87 -5.23
N LEU A 81 -20.55 -8.90 -5.21
CA LEU A 81 -20.87 -8.14 -4.00
C LEU A 81 -21.51 -9.11 -2.98
N GLY A 82 -20.86 -9.28 -1.82
CA GLY A 82 -21.42 -10.02 -0.69
C GLY A 82 -22.59 -9.28 -0.06
N GLU A 83 -23.18 -9.85 1.00
CA GLU A 83 -24.28 -9.21 1.71
C GLU A 83 -23.81 -7.90 2.37
N PHE A 84 -24.56 -6.82 2.13
CA PHE A 84 -24.31 -5.52 2.74
C PHE A 84 -24.90 -5.51 4.15
N GLU A 85 -24.05 -5.30 5.16
CA GLU A 85 -24.52 -4.97 6.50
C GLU A 85 -24.70 -3.46 6.62
N ALA A 86 -25.92 -3.02 6.94
CA ALA A 86 -26.21 -1.61 7.17
C ALA A 86 -25.55 -1.17 8.49
N ILE A 87 -24.42 -0.49 8.41
CA ILE A 87 -23.78 0.14 9.57
C ILE A 87 -24.44 1.49 9.78
N GLU A 88 -25.07 1.71 10.94
CA GLU A 88 -25.52 3.05 11.32
C GLU A 88 -24.29 3.93 11.57
N PRO A 89 -24.08 5.03 10.80
CA PRO A 89 -23.02 5.96 11.11
C PRO A 89 -23.30 6.57 12.48
N ARG A 90 -22.35 6.42 13.41
CA ARG A 90 -22.37 7.20 14.66
C ARG A 90 -22.10 8.65 14.31
N ILE A 91 -23.17 9.40 14.03
CA ILE A 91 -23.11 10.84 13.82
C ILE A 91 -22.77 11.46 15.17
N VAL A 92 -21.48 11.65 15.42
CA VAL A 92 -21.01 12.55 16.47
C VAL A 92 -21.26 13.94 15.93
N THR A 93 -22.41 14.53 16.24
CA THR A 93 -22.60 15.96 16.01
C THR A 93 -21.45 16.67 16.74
N PRO A 94 -20.58 17.43 16.07
CA PRO A 94 -19.64 18.28 16.76
C PRO A 94 -20.47 19.36 17.43
N GLY A 95 -20.95 19.08 18.64
CA GLY A 95 -21.50 20.10 19.50
C GLY A 95 -20.38 21.10 19.70
N VAL A 96 -20.53 22.30 19.13
CA VAL A 96 -19.68 23.44 19.50
C VAL A 96 -20.03 23.71 20.94
N ASP A 97 -19.25 23.13 21.85
CA ASP A 97 -19.24 23.49 23.25
C ASP A 97 -18.90 24.99 23.30
N ARG A 98 -19.94 25.80 23.47
CA ARG A 98 -19.86 27.26 23.42
C ARG A 98 -18.98 27.79 24.54
N ASP A 99 -18.98 27.11 25.68
CA ASP A 99 -18.17 27.47 26.83
C ASP A 99 -16.69 27.21 26.53
N ARG A 100 -16.37 26.04 25.97
CA ARG A 100 -15.00 25.73 25.51
C ARG A 100 -14.54 26.65 24.38
N PHE A 101 -15.45 27.06 23.48
CA PHE A 101 -15.15 28.04 22.44
C PHE A 101 -14.83 29.41 23.05
N HIS A 102 -15.64 29.89 23.99
CA HIS A 102 -15.39 31.15 24.71
C HIS A 102 -14.09 31.11 25.51
N GLU A 103 -13.78 30.01 26.19
CA GLU A 103 -12.50 29.86 26.91
C GLU A 103 -11.31 30.00 25.97
N LYS A 104 -11.33 29.32 24.82
CA LYS A 104 -10.28 29.42 23.81
C LYS A 104 -10.15 30.83 23.24
N LEU A 105 -11.29 31.47 22.95
CA LEU A 105 -11.32 32.83 22.42
C LEU A 105 -10.71 33.82 23.44
N LEU A 106 -11.12 33.74 24.71
CA LEU A 106 -10.60 34.62 25.75
C LEU A 106 -9.12 34.37 26.04
N ALA A 107 -8.67 33.12 25.97
CA ALA A 107 -7.25 32.79 26.08
C ALA A 107 -6.43 33.43 24.95
N PHE A 108 -6.89 33.28 23.72
CA PHE A 108 -6.27 33.89 22.54
C PHE A 108 -6.20 35.43 22.66
N LEU A 109 -7.29 36.07 23.09
CA LEU A 109 -7.33 37.53 23.28
C LEU A 109 -6.39 38.01 24.40
N ARG A 110 -6.15 37.19 25.44
CA ARG A 110 -5.19 37.52 26.51
C ARG A 110 -3.74 37.42 26.03
N GLU A 111 -3.43 36.41 25.23
CA GLU A 111 -2.08 36.21 24.70
C GLU A 111 -1.66 37.31 23.71
N HIS A 112 -2.63 37.89 23.00
CA HIS A 112 -2.38 38.91 21.97
C HIS A 112 -2.68 40.36 22.39
N GLN A 113 -2.76 40.65 23.69
CA GLN A 113 -3.11 41.99 24.19
C GLN A 113 -2.19 43.12 23.67
N ASP A 114 -0.94 42.80 23.35
CA ASP A 114 0.05 43.76 22.85
C ASP A 114 -0.09 44.09 21.35
N GLN A 115 -1.05 43.46 20.66
CA GLN A 115 -1.35 43.81 19.27
C GLN A 115 -2.10 45.16 19.21
N VAL A 116 -1.53 46.10 18.46
CA VAL A 116 -2.07 47.47 18.27
C VAL A 116 -3.54 47.46 17.80
N VAL A 117 -3.96 46.46 17.02
CA VAL A 117 -5.34 46.32 16.54
C VAL A 117 -6.32 45.99 17.67
N LEU A 118 -5.95 45.09 18.59
CA LEU A 118 -6.78 44.74 19.74
C LEU A 118 -6.84 45.88 20.76
N HIS A 119 -5.75 46.64 20.90
CA HIS A 119 -5.72 47.84 21.73
C HIS A 119 -6.75 48.90 21.25
N LYS A 120 -6.81 49.16 19.94
CA LYS A 120 -7.78 50.08 19.33
C LYS A 120 -9.22 49.63 19.54
N LEU A 121 -9.50 48.35 19.28
CA LEU A 121 -10.82 47.75 19.50
C LEU A 121 -11.29 47.89 20.96
N ARG A 122 -10.39 47.72 21.93
CA ARG A 122 -10.70 47.86 23.36
C ARG A 122 -10.93 49.32 23.77
N MET A 123 -10.19 50.26 23.19
CA MET A 123 -10.21 51.68 23.59
C MET A 123 -11.21 52.52 22.78
N GLY A 124 -11.88 51.94 21.77
CA GLY A 124 -12.95 52.59 21.01
C GLY A 124 -12.49 53.81 20.19
N ARG A 125 -11.21 53.85 19.79
CA ARG A 125 -10.60 54.91 18.96
C ARG A 125 -9.80 54.31 17.80
#